data_AF-A0A7S0BXM8-F1
#
_entry.id   AF-A0A7S0BXM8-F1
#
_cell.length_a   1.000
_cell.length_b   1.000
_cell.length_c   1.000
_cell.angle_alpha   90.00
_cell.angle_beta   90.00
_cell.angle_gamma   90.00
#
_symmetry.space_group_name_H-M   'P 1'
#
loop_
_entity.id
_entity.type
_entity.pdbx_description
1 polymer ?
#
loop_
_entity_poly.entity_id
_entity_poly.type
_entity_poly.pdbx_seq_one_letter_code
_entity_poly.pdbx_strand_id
1 'polypeptide(L)'
;YALGHFAVGSMEVFLPQILTRLQETATNEVASSKHTYLLLSSVKEVVRTHQLNGIDLAPSLPLMLPQLFLFLSSKEDGIRSMVAECLGSMICIQPLTVLPKLQELTQTHTTKEVGNNEEQPLQREEDARACWTIATAVKFAISKHSSVSELKGYMPSFLVLLRDGGNDLTTEKDIDLKEREVSVRNAALLMVYAAVHHQPLLLADLMTEHVLPFLYKLALLKLPRVVDLGPFKQRVDDALPLRKASLSIFAASLEKCPSSIDIPALMPILATSLSDKDEDVQLHAHRIVLFLCSKYPKCLVLPGVVESFCDPLEKRMTITSKEKNMTGTELERLNEWIKSALRVMISLNKVEGVRSCKRFAKFHDTIKSHTKFQSMLGALEEEH
;
A
#
# COMPACT_ATOMS: atom_id res chain seq x y z
N TYR A 1 14.94 -23.72 -8.37
CA TYR A 1 15.03 -24.39 -7.06
C TYR A 1 16.22 -25.34 -6.96
N ALA A 2 16.29 -26.44 -7.73
CA ALA A 2 17.38 -27.43 -7.61
C ALA A 2 18.80 -26.81 -7.64
N LEU A 3 19.08 -25.90 -8.59
CA LEU A 3 20.37 -25.21 -8.69
C LEU A 3 20.72 -24.39 -7.43
N GLY A 4 19.72 -23.78 -6.79
CA GLY A 4 19.91 -23.05 -5.54
C GLY A 4 20.25 -23.97 -4.37
N HIS A 5 19.59 -25.12 -4.25
CA HIS A 5 19.94 -26.13 -3.24
C HIS A 5 21.33 -26.72 -3.45
N PHE A 6 21.72 -27.00 -4.70
CA PHE A 6 23.10 -27.42 -5.02
C PHE A 6 24.11 -26.36 -4.61
N ALA A 7 23.80 -25.08 -4.83
CA ALA A 7 24.68 -23.99 -4.43
C ALA A 7 24.85 -23.88 -2.91
N VAL A 8 23.79 -24.13 -2.12
CA VAL A 8 23.93 -24.21 -0.66
C VAL A 8 24.88 -25.33 -0.23
N GLY A 9 24.88 -26.47 -0.94
CA GLY A 9 25.80 -27.57 -0.65
C GLY A 9 27.28 -27.27 -0.98
N SER A 10 27.55 -26.38 -1.95
CA SER A 10 28.90 -25.93 -2.28
C SER A 10 28.89 -24.48 -2.80
N MET A 11 28.91 -23.55 -1.85
CA MET A 11 28.80 -22.11 -2.13
C MET A 11 29.99 -21.61 -2.96
N GLU A 12 31.20 -22.07 -2.67
CA GLU A 12 32.43 -21.63 -3.36
C GLU A 12 32.44 -21.96 -4.86
N VAL A 13 31.79 -23.05 -5.26
CA VAL A 13 31.79 -23.52 -6.65
C VAL A 13 30.62 -22.93 -7.43
N PHE A 14 29.40 -23.06 -6.90
CA PHE A 14 28.20 -22.78 -7.66
C PHE A 14 27.71 -21.34 -7.53
N LEU A 15 27.88 -20.68 -6.37
CA LEU A 15 27.40 -19.32 -6.20
C LEU A 15 28.12 -18.34 -7.15
N PRO A 16 29.46 -18.35 -7.29
CA PRO A 16 30.13 -17.48 -8.26
C PRO A 16 29.65 -17.73 -9.69
N GLN A 17 29.43 -18.98 -10.08
CA GLN A 17 28.94 -19.31 -11.43
C GLN A 17 27.54 -18.76 -11.68
N ILE A 18 26.62 -18.93 -10.72
CA ILE A 18 25.26 -18.37 -10.81
C ILE A 18 25.31 -16.85 -10.93
N LEU A 19 26.14 -16.20 -10.12
CA LEU A 19 26.31 -14.76 -10.10
C LEU A 19 26.94 -14.21 -11.39
N THR A 20 27.96 -14.87 -11.93
CA THR A 20 28.57 -14.50 -13.23
C THR A 20 27.54 -14.62 -14.36
N ARG A 21 26.76 -15.71 -14.40
CA ARG A 21 25.69 -15.86 -15.40
C ARG A 21 24.62 -14.80 -15.24
N LEU A 22 24.28 -14.43 -14.01
CA LEU A 22 23.34 -13.36 -13.74
C LEU A 22 23.89 -12.01 -14.22
N GLN A 23 25.19 -11.75 -14.05
CA GLN A 23 25.83 -10.55 -14.59
C GLN A 23 25.76 -10.52 -16.13
N GLU A 24 26.05 -11.64 -16.79
CA GLU A 24 25.97 -11.77 -18.25
C GLU A 24 24.56 -11.46 -18.79
N THR A 25 23.50 -11.79 -18.03
CA THR A 25 22.14 -11.46 -18.45
C THR A 25 21.76 -9.99 -18.22
N ALA A 26 22.46 -9.29 -17.32
CA ALA A 26 22.27 -7.84 -17.16
C ALA A 26 22.87 -7.05 -18.33
N THR A 27 23.98 -7.52 -18.89
CA THR A 27 24.71 -6.81 -19.95
C THR A 27 24.26 -7.18 -21.37
N ASN A 28 23.67 -8.36 -21.57
CA ASN A 28 23.26 -8.84 -22.88
C ASN A 28 21.75 -8.67 -23.09
N GLU A 29 21.33 -7.75 -23.97
CA GLU A 29 19.92 -7.54 -24.32
C GLU A 29 19.23 -8.77 -24.94
N VAL A 30 20.01 -9.74 -25.44
CA VAL A 30 19.52 -11.00 -26.03
C VAL A 30 19.18 -12.07 -24.98
N ALA A 31 19.60 -11.87 -23.73
CA ALA A 31 19.30 -12.83 -22.66
C ALA A 31 17.80 -12.84 -22.34
N SER A 32 17.17 -14.01 -22.45
CA SER A 32 15.75 -14.15 -22.12
C SER A 32 15.53 -13.83 -20.65
N SER A 33 14.55 -12.98 -20.35
CA SER A 33 14.14 -12.69 -18.97
C SER A 33 13.73 -13.90 -18.16
N LYS A 34 13.27 -14.97 -18.83
CA LYS A 34 13.04 -16.29 -18.23
C LYS A 34 14.32 -16.84 -17.60
N HIS A 35 15.47 -16.68 -18.24
CA HIS A 35 16.75 -17.16 -17.71
C HIS A 35 17.18 -16.37 -16.47
N THR A 36 17.10 -15.04 -16.53
CA THR A 36 17.34 -14.15 -15.37
C THR A 36 16.44 -14.52 -14.19
N TYR A 37 15.15 -14.76 -14.44
CA TYR A 37 14.20 -15.14 -13.40
C TYR A 37 14.57 -16.49 -12.75
N LEU A 38 15.01 -17.48 -13.52
CA LEU A 38 15.45 -18.78 -12.99
C LEU A 38 16.74 -18.69 -12.18
N LEU A 39 17.69 -17.84 -12.59
CA LEU A 39 18.92 -17.58 -11.85
C LEU A 39 18.61 -16.86 -10.53
N LEU A 40 17.79 -15.81 -10.56
CA LEU A 40 17.33 -15.12 -9.35
C LEU A 40 16.52 -16.04 -8.43
N SER A 41 15.70 -16.95 -8.97
CA SER A 41 15.02 -17.99 -8.19
C SER A 41 16.02 -18.92 -7.48
N SER A 42 17.17 -19.19 -8.09
CA SER A 42 18.23 -19.99 -7.48
C SER A 42 18.95 -19.20 -6.37
N VAL A 43 19.25 -17.93 -6.59
CA VAL A 43 19.79 -17.02 -5.55
C VAL A 43 18.83 -16.88 -4.38
N LYS A 44 17.52 -16.71 -4.65
CA LYS A 44 16.48 -16.66 -3.63
C LYS A 44 16.49 -17.90 -2.75
N GLU A 45 16.64 -19.08 -3.34
CA GLU A 45 16.66 -20.34 -2.59
C GLU A 45 17.91 -20.44 -1.69
N VAL A 46 19.06 -19.96 -2.16
CA VAL A 46 20.28 -19.86 -1.35
C VAL A 46 20.02 -18.99 -0.12
N VAL A 47 19.50 -17.78 -0.31
CA VAL A 47 19.22 -16.84 0.79
C VAL A 47 18.17 -17.40 1.74
N ARG A 48 17.09 -17.98 1.20
CA ARG A 48 16.02 -18.59 2.00
C ARG A 48 16.55 -19.73 2.86
N THR A 49 17.41 -20.59 2.32
CA THR A 49 17.97 -21.71 3.07
C THR A 49 18.90 -21.22 4.19
N HIS A 50 19.72 -20.21 3.94
CA HIS A 50 20.54 -19.58 4.97
C HIS A 50 19.68 -18.93 6.06
N GLN A 51 18.61 -18.24 5.68
CA GLN A 51 17.66 -17.63 6.61
C GLN A 51 16.99 -18.68 7.51
N LEU A 52 16.52 -19.79 6.94
CA LEU A 52 15.83 -20.85 7.69
C LEU A 52 16.76 -21.63 8.62
N ASN A 53 18.01 -21.85 8.20
CA ASN A 53 18.99 -22.63 8.96
C ASN A 53 19.84 -21.77 9.91
N GLY A 54 19.68 -20.45 9.90
CA GLY A 54 20.48 -19.53 10.72
C GLY A 54 21.97 -19.53 10.34
N ILE A 55 22.28 -19.81 9.07
CA ILE A 55 23.66 -19.84 8.57
C ILE A 55 24.06 -18.43 8.16
N ASP A 56 25.23 -17.99 8.61
CA ASP A 56 25.76 -16.68 8.25
C ASP A 56 26.00 -16.56 6.74
N LEU A 57 25.45 -15.51 6.14
CA LEU A 57 25.61 -15.19 4.73
C LEU A 57 26.69 -14.11 4.50
N ALA A 58 27.24 -13.51 5.56
CA ALA A 58 28.17 -12.39 5.49
C ALA A 58 29.35 -12.60 4.52
N PRO A 59 29.99 -13.79 4.43
CA PRO A 59 31.10 -14.02 3.50
C PRO A 59 30.69 -13.89 2.03
N SER A 60 29.43 -14.21 1.71
CA SER A 60 28.92 -14.23 0.32
C SER A 60 28.29 -12.90 -0.10
N LEU A 61 27.87 -12.05 0.86
CA LEU A 61 27.20 -10.77 0.57
C LEU A 61 28.00 -9.81 -0.34
N PRO A 62 29.33 -9.68 -0.21
CA PRO A 62 30.11 -8.83 -1.11
C PRO A 62 30.03 -9.24 -2.58
N LEU A 63 29.81 -10.53 -2.85
CA LEU A 63 29.62 -11.06 -4.20
C LEU A 63 28.16 -10.92 -4.66
N MET A 64 27.20 -11.18 -3.76
CA MET A 64 25.78 -11.22 -4.13
C MET A 64 25.17 -9.82 -4.32
N LEU A 65 25.48 -8.87 -3.43
CA LEU A 65 24.82 -7.56 -3.43
C LEU A 65 25.06 -6.75 -4.72
N PRO A 66 26.30 -6.62 -5.24
CA PRO A 66 26.53 -5.90 -6.49
C PRO A 66 25.72 -6.48 -7.65
N GLN A 67 25.59 -7.80 -7.70
CA GLN A 67 24.87 -8.50 -8.77
C GLN A 67 23.37 -8.29 -8.67
N LEU A 68 22.80 -8.29 -7.47
CA LEU A 68 21.38 -7.96 -7.26
C LEU A 68 21.10 -6.50 -7.57
N PHE A 69 22.04 -5.59 -7.28
CA PHE A 69 21.87 -4.16 -7.53
C PHE A 69 21.74 -3.81 -9.02
N LEU A 70 22.34 -4.60 -9.92
CA LEU A 70 22.15 -4.46 -11.37
C LEU A 70 20.68 -4.57 -11.82
N PHE A 71 19.82 -5.21 -11.01
CA PHE A 71 18.43 -5.48 -11.37
C PHE A 71 17.42 -4.63 -10.59
N LEU A 72 17.86 -3.68 -9.76
CA LEU A 72 16.96 -2.79 -9.00
C LEU A 72 16.02 -2.00 -9.92
N SER A 73 16.56 -1.55 -11.06
CA SER A 73 15.84 -0.73 -12.04
C SER A 73 15.27 -1.53 -13.21
N SER A 74 15.20 -2.87 -13.09
CA SER A 74 14.72 -3.74 -14.17
C SER A 74 13.34 -3.31 -14.68
N LYS A 75 13.15 -3.31 -16.00
CA LYS A 75 11.85 -3.02 -16.62
C LYS A 75 10.78 -4.06 -16.28
N GLU A 76 11.19 -5.26 -15.89
CA GLU A 76 10.27 -6.33 -15.52
C GLU A 76 9.94 -6.35 -14.03
N ASP A 77 8.66 -6.16 -13.70
CA ASP A 77 8.14 -6.14 -12.33
C ASP A 77 8.41 -7.45 -11.58
N GLY A 78 8.36 -8.59 -12.27
CA GLY A 78 8.65 -9.91 -11.70
C GLY A 78 10.11 -10.04 -11.24
N ILE A 79 11.05 -9.49 -12.02
CA ILE A 79 12.48 -9.46 -11.66
C ILE A 79 12.69 -8.55 -10.45
N ARG A 80 12.14 -7.33 -10.48
CA ARG A 80 12.24 -6.38 -9.34
C ARG A 80 11.68 -6.98 -8.06
N SER A 81 10.53 -7.67 -8.14
CA SER A 81 9.91 -8.34 -7.00
C SER A 81 10.80 -9.45 -6.41
N MET A 82 11.45 -10.23 -7.27
CA MET A 82 12.37 -11.30 -6.85
C MET A 82 13.61 -10.73 -6.15
N VAL A 83 14.19 -9.66 -6.72
CA VAL A 83 15.33 -8.94 -6.13
C VAL A 83 14.96 -8.36 -4.78
N ALA A 84 13.80 -7.69 -4.69
CA ALA A 84 13.30 -7.14 -3.44
C ALA A 84 13.14 -8.22 -2.35
N GLU A 85 12.59 -9.38 -2.69
CA GLU A 85 12.44 -10.48 -1.73
C GLU A 85 13.79 -11.05 -1.28
N CYS A 86 14.77 -11.17 -2.20
CA CYS A 86 16.13 -11.59 -1.85
C CYS A 86 16.76 -10.59 -0.87
N LEU A 87 16.74 -9.30 -1.20
CA LEU A 87 17.29 -8.23 -0.35
C LEU A 87 16.58 -8.18 1.01
N GLY A 88 15.25 -8.27 1.05
CA GLY A 88 14.49 -8.32 2.30
C GLY A 88 14.86 -9.51 3.19
N SER A 89 15.14 -10.67 2.58
CA SER A 89 15.61 -11.85 3.29
C SER A 89 17.05 -11.68 3.80
N MET A 90 17.92 -11.02 3.02
CA MET A 90 19.28 -10.68 3.45
C MET A 90 19.29 -9.66 4.60
N ILE A 91 18.37 -8.70 4.62
CA ILE A 91 18.20 -7.77 5.77
C ILE A 91 17.88 -8.56 7.05
N CYS A 92 17.11 -9.65 6.96
CA CYS A 92 16.79 -10.47 8.12
C CYS A 92 18.00 -11.26 8.65
N ILE A 93 19.00 -11.54 7.81
CA ILE A 93 20.22 -12.28 8.20
C ILE A 93 21.31 -11.31 8.64
N GLN A 94 21.59 -10.27 7.84
CA GLN A 94 22.70 -9.34 8.03
C GLN A 94 22.29 -7.87 7.80
N PRO A 95 21.45 -7.31 8.69
CA PRO A 95 20.90 -5.96 8.54
C PRO A 95 21.99 -4.88 8.53
N LEU A 96 23.02 -5.00 9.37
CA LEU A 96 24.11 -4.02 9.49
C LEU A 96 24.97 -3.88 8.21
N THR A 97 24.93 -4.86 7.30
CA THR A 97 25.63 -4.79 6.01
C THR A 97 24.73 -4.33 4.88
N VAL A 98 23.46 -4.73 4.90
CA VAL A 98 22.52 -4.48 3.79
C VAL A 98 21.82 -3.12 3.92
N LEU A 99 21.37 -2.75 5.12
CA LEU A 99 20.61 -1.51 5.35
C LEU A 99 21.39 -0.23 4.99
N PRO A 100 22.68 -0.06 5.35
CA PRO A 100 23.45 1.11 4.94
C PRO A 100 23.51 1.29 3.42
N LYS A 101 23.70 0.19 2.68
CA LYS A 101 23.75 0.22 1.22
C LYS A 101 22.40 0.61 0.60
N LEU A 102 21.30 0.08 1.14
CA LEU A 102 19.96 0.47 0.68
C LEU A 102 19.63 1.93 1.03
N GLN A 103 20.09 2.42 2.17
CA GLN A 103 19.97 3.83 2.55
C GLN A 103 20.72 4.72 1.56
N GLU A 104 21.98 4.40 1.25
CA GLU A 104 22.81 5.13 0.29
C GLU A 104 22.16 5.16 -1.11
N LEU A 105 21.66 4.01 -1.58
CA LEU A 105 20.92 3.92 -2.84
C LEU A 105 19.64 4.76 -2.80
N THR A 106 18.88 4.72 -1.71
CA THR A 106 17.67 5.52 -1.56
C THR A 106 17.99 7.01 -1.64
N GLN A 107 19.03 7.47 -0.95
CA GLN A 107 19.49 8.86 -1.02
C GLN A 107 19.91 9.21 -2.45
N THR A 108 20.72 8.37 -3.09
CA THR A 108 21.18 8.57 -4.47
C THR A 108 20.02 8.68 -5.46
N HIS A 109 18.96 7.90 -5.30
CA HIS A 109 17.80 7.94 -6.21
C HIS A 109 16.74 8.98 -5.82
N THR A 110 16.87 9.66 -4.68
CA THR A 110 15.90 10.68 -4.20
C THR A 110 16.44 12.11 -4.16
N THR A 111 17.75 12.31 -3.95
CA THR A 111 18.35 13.66 -3.78
C THR A 111 18.85 14.30 -5.06
N LYS A 112 18.65 13.68 -6.24
CA LYS A 112 19.18 14.25 -7.50
C LYS A 112 18.38 15.45 -8.02
N GLU A 113 17.33 15.88 -7.33
CA GLU A 113 16.65 17.13 -7.68
C GLU A 113 17.32 18.38 -7.04
N VAL A 114 17.46 19.40 -7.89
CA VAL A 114 17.93 20.79 -7.62
C VAL A 114 19.44 21.03 -7.68
N GLY A 115 20.04 20.74 -8.84
CA GLY A 115 21.33 21.30 -9.21
C GLY A 115 21.43 21.58 -10.70
N ASN A 116 20.70 22.59 -11.21
CA ASN A 116 20.80 23.25 -12.55
C ASN A 116 21.02 22.39 -13.82
N ASN A 117 21.04 21.07 -13.72
CA ASN A 117 21.23 20.13 -14.81
C ASN A 117 19.88 19.47 -15.04
N GLU A 118 19.34 19.67 -16.24
CA GLU A 118 18.14 18.97 -16.71
C GLU A 118 18.38 17.46 -16.60
N GLU A 119 17.81 16.82 -15.57
CA GLU A 119 17.88 15.38 -15.44
C GLU A 119 17.16 14.72 -16.62
N GLN A 120 17.82 13.75 -17.24
CA GLN A 120 17.24 13.04 -18.38
C GLN A 120 16.03 12.19 -17.93
N PRO A 121 14.91 12.18 -18.69
CA PRO A 121 13.72 11.41 -18.34
C PRO A 121 13.98 9.92 -18.09
N LEU A 122 14.93 9.31 -18.82
CA LEU A 122 15.28 7.90 -18.69
C LEU A 122 15.85 7.56 -17.30
N GLN A 123 16.71 8.44 -16.76
CA GLN A 123 17.35 8.25 -15.46
C GLN A 123 16.33 8.29 -14.32
N ARG A 124 15.33 9.18 -14.43
CA ARG A 124 14.23 9.27 -13.46
C ARG A 124 13.38 8.00 -13.42
N GLU A 125 13.18 7.34 -14.57
CA GLU A 125 12.46 6.06 -14.57
C GLU A 125 13.22 4.97 -13.85
N GLU A 126 14.53 4.89 -14.08
CA GLU A 126 15.40 3.91 -13.45
C GLU A 126 15.48 4.14 -11.94
N ASP A 127 15.57 5.41 -11.53
CA ASP A 127 15.59 5.82 -10.13
C ASP A 127 14.25 5.47 -9.45
N ALA A 128 13.12 5.71 -10.11
CA ALA A 128 11.80 5.31 -9.60
C ALA A 128 11.68 3.77 -9.46
N ARG A 129 12.13 3.00 -10.44
CA ARG A 129 12.12 1.53 -10.38
C ARG A 129 13.01 1.01 -9.24
N ALA A 130 14.20 1.61 -9.05
CA ALA A 130 15.08 1.27 -7.94
C ALA A 130 14.44 1.57 -6.58
N CYS A 131 13.90 2.77 -6.39
CA CYS A 131 13.18 3.18 -5.18
C CYS A 131 12.01 2.23 -4.85
N TRP A 132 11.24 1.83 -5.87
CA TRP A 132 10.18 0.83 -5.71
C TRP A 132 10.71 -0.51 -5.18
N THR A 133 11.82 -0.99 -5.74
CA THR A 133 12.45 -2.25 -5.34
C THR A 133 12.98 -2.17 -3.91
N ILE A 134 13.59 -1.04 -3.52
CA ILE A 134 14.10 -0.81 -2.17
C ILE A 134 12.96 -0.78 -1.15
N ALA A 135 11.89 -0.01 -1.39
CA ALA A 135 10.72 0.02 -0.51
C ALA A 135 10.11 -1.37 -0.32
N THR A 136 10.02 -2.13 -1.41
CA THR A 136 9.50 -3.50 -1.39
C THR A 136 10.42 -4.46 -0.64
N ALA A 137 11.74 -4.29 -0.72
CA ALA A 137 12.71 -5.08 0.01
C ALA A 137 12.59 -4.87 1.53
N VAL A 138 12.50 -3.60 1.96
CA VAL A 138 12.30 -3.24 3.37
C VAL A 138 10.95 -3.75 3.87
N LYS A 139 9.88 -3.65 3.06
CA LYS A 139 8.58 -4.28 3.37
C LYS A 139 8.72 -5.78 3.62
N PHE A 140 9.45 -6.51 2.76
CA PHE A 140 9.67 -7.96 2.96
C PHE A 140 10.44 -8.27 4.24
N ALA A 141 11.44 -7.46 4.60
CA ALA A 141 12.18 -7.62 5.84
C ALA A 141 11.27 -7.45 7.06
N ILE A 142 10.45 -6.39 7.06
CA ILE A 142 9.47 -6.11 8.13
C ILE A 142 8.46 -7.25 8.27
N SER A 143 7.87 -7.70 7.16
CA SER A 143 6.90 -8.81 7.15
C SER A 143 7.52 -10.14 7.62
N LYS A 144 8.84 -10.30 7.50
CA LYS A 144 9.59 -11.46 8.01
C LYS A 144 10.14 -11.25 9.43
N HIS A 145 9.70 -10.20 10.12
CA HIS A 145 10.08 -9.88 11.50
C HIS A 145 11.59 -9.65 11.70
N SER A 146 12.23 -8.91 10.79
CA SER A 146 13.61 -8.43 11.00
C SER A 146 13.74 -7.63 12.30
N SER A 147 14.97 -7.55 12.84
CA SER A 147 15.25 -6.82 14.09
C SER A 147 14.78 -5.36 14.04
N VAL A 148 13.92 -4.98 14.99
CA VAL A 148 13.35 -3.62 15.08
C VAL A 148 14.43 -2.60 15.42
N SER A 149 15.36 -2.93 16.31
CA SER A 149 16.40 -1.99 16.76
C SER A 149 17.34 -1.59 15.62
N GLU A 150 17.70 -2.55 14.77
CA GLU A 150 18.60 -2.32 13.63
C GLU A 150 17.89 -1.56 12.52
N LEU A 151 16.61 -1.84 12.26
CA LEU A 151 15.86 -1.18 11.20
C LEU A 151 15.43 0.25 11.54
N LYS A 152 15.12 0.52 12.82
CA LYS A 152 14.55 1.80 13.29
C LYS A 152 15.39 3.01 12.87
N GLY A 153 16.72 2.91 12.94
CA GLY A 153 17.63 4.00 12.56
C GLY A 153 17.59 4.36 11.07
N TYR A 154 17.25 3.42 10.20
CA TYR A 154 17.22 3.61 8.75
C TYR A 154 15.84 3.99 8.21
N MET A 155 14.77 3.71 8.96
CA MET A 155 13.38 3.97 8.52
C MET A 155 13.13 5.39 8.01
N PRO A 156 13.62 6.48 8.65
CA PRO A 156 13.41 7.83 8.13
C PRO A 156 13.92 8.01 6.69
N SER A 157 14.99 7.32 6.31
CA SER A 157 15.55 7.39 4.95
C SER A 157 14.65 6.72 3.91
N PHE A 158 13.95 5.64 4.30
CA PHE A 158 12.99 4.97 3.41
C PHE A 158 11.63 5.68 3.37
N LEU A 159 11.21 6.33 4.47
CA LEU A 159 9.96 7.09 4.53
C LEU A 159 9.99 8.35 3.64
N VAL A 160 11.16 8.83 3.24
CA VAL A 160 11.30 9.88 2.21
C VAL A 160 10.59 9.51 0.91
N LEU A 161 10.44 8.21 0.60
CA LEU A 161 9.74 7.73 -0.61
C LEU A 161 8.23 8.02 -0.60
N LEU A 162 7.65 8.45 0.53
CA LEU A 162 6.27 8.94 0.62
C LEU A 162 6.13 10.39 0.14
N ARG A 163 7.24 11.14 0.08
CA ARG A 163 7.24 12.57 -0.23
C ARG A 163 6.95 12.80 -1.71
N ASP A 164 6.43 13.98 -2.01
CA ASP A 164 6.36 14.46 -3.39
C ASP A 164 7.76 14.90 -3.83
N GLY A 165 8.24 14.36 -4.95
CA GLY A 165 9.53 14.71 -5.53
C GLY A 165 9.48 16.08 -6.21
N GLY A 166 9.26 17.14 -5.43
CA GLY A 166 9.31 18.54 -5.88
C GLY A 166 8.19 19.00 -6.82
N ASN A 167 7.56 18.09 -7.55
CA ASN A 167 6.51 18.37 -8.52
C ASN A 167 5.14 18.08 -7.91
N ASP A 168 4.27 19.08 -7.89
CA ASP A 168 2.87 18.86 -7.57
C ASP A 168 2.29 17.87 -8.60
N LEU A 169 1.82 16.68 -8.18
CA LEU A 169 1.26 15.67 -9.11
C LEU A 169 0.00 16.17 -9.82
N THR A 170 -0.52 17.32 -9.42
CA THR A 170 -1.63 18.00 -10.09
C THR A 170 -1.18 18.63 -11.42
N THR A 171 0.11 18.96 -11.61
CA THR A 171 0.61 19.60 -12.83
C THR A 171 0.73 18.61 -13.98
N GLU A 172 0.22 18.94 -15.18
CA GLU A 172 0.03 18.03 -16.33
C GLU A 172 1.31 17.58 -17.06
N LYS A 173 2.51 17.93 -16.60
CA LYS A 173 3.74 17.47 -17.26
C LYS A 173 3.98 15.97 -16.96
N ASP A 174 3.97 15.17 -18.02
CA ASP A 174 4.40 13.76 -18.12
C ASP A 174 3.60 12.69 -17.34
N ILE A 175 2.66 12.05 -18.04
CA ILE A 175 1.79 10.96 -17.53
C ILE A 175 2.61 9.76 -17.02
N ASP A 176 3.64 9.35 -17.77
CA ASP A 176 4.49 8.19 -17.42
C ASP A 176 5.30 8.41 -16.13
N LEU A 177 5.69 9.67 -15.86
CA LEU A 177 6.36 10.03 -14.61
C LEU A 177 5.39 9.94 -13.42
N LYS A 178 4.14 10.39 -13.59
CA LYS A 178 3.11 10.28 -12.54
C LYS A 178 2.82 8.84 -12.16
N GLU A 179 2.64 7.95 -13.14
CA GLU A 179 2.36 6.53 -12.86
C GLU A 179 3.49 5.88 -12.03
N ARG A 180 4.75 6.26 -12.30
CA ARG A 180 5.92 5.71 -11.61
C ARG A 180 6.06 6.26 -10.20
N GLU A 181 5.86 7.56 -10.01
CA GLU A 181 5.81 8.16 -8.67
C GLU A 181 4.69 7.54 -7.83
N VAL A 182 3.52 7.32 -8.42
CA VAL A 182 2.40 6.61 -7.77
C VAL A 182 2.83 5.19 -7.37
N SER A 183 3.52 4.46 -8.25
CA SER A 183 4.00 3.12 -7.95
C SER A 183 4.98 3.11 -6.77
N VAL A 184 5.96 4.02 -6.73
CA VAL A 184 6.93 4.16 -5.62
C VAL A 184 6.21 4.48 -4.31
N ARG A 185 5.29 5.44 -4.32
CA ARG A 185 4.53 5.81 -3.11
C ARG A 185 3.63 4.68 -2.65
N ASN A 186 3.03 3.93 -3.57
CA ASN A 186 2.26 2.74 -3.21
C ASN A 186 3.15 1.68 -2.55
N ALA A 187 4.35 1.43 -3.08
CA ALA A 187 5.31 0.52 -2.43
C ALA A 187 5.72 1.00 -1.04
N ALA A 188 5.95 2.31 -0.86
CA ALA A 188 6.26 2.92 0.43
C ALA A 188 5.07 2.83 1.41
N LEU A 189 3.83 3.04 0.96
CA LEU A 189 2.63 2.84 1.78
C LEU A 189 2.49 1.37 2.19
N LEU A 190 2.74 0.42 1.29
CA LEU A 190 2.71 -1.01 1.64
C LEU A 190 3.82 -1.39 2.63
N MET A 191 4.99 -0.74 2.58
CA MET A 191 6.04 -0.86 3.59
C MET A 191 5.58 -0.32 4.95
N VAL A 192 4.94 0.86 4.98
CA VAL A 192 4.34 1.43 6.20
C VAL A 192 3.25 0.51 6.76
N TYR A 193 2.37 -0.02 5.90
CA TYR A 193 1.34 -0.97 6.31
C TYR A 193 1.95 -2.21 6.97
N ALA A 194 3.00 -2.79 6.37
CA ALA A 194 3.71 -3.92 6.97
C ALA A 194 4.30 -3.55 8.34
N ALA A 195 4.88 -2.35 8.49
CA ALA A 195 5.42 -1.88 9.76
C ALA A 195 4.32 -1.76 10.82
N VAL A 196 3.20 -1.10 10.51
CA VAL A 196 2.07 -0.97 11.43
C VAL A 196 1.49 -2.33 11.81
N HIS A 197 1.34 -3.24 10.85
CA HIS A 197 0.68 -4.52 11.08
C HIS A 197 1.54 -5.51 11.87
N HIS A 198 2.84 -5.60 11.56
CA HIS A 198 3.74 -6.61 12.13
C HIS A 198 4.63 -6.07 13.26
N GLN A 199 5.02 -4.79 13.21
CA GLN A 199 6.01 -4.18 14.12
C GLN A 199 5.68 -2.71 14.44
N PRO A 200 4.56 -2.40 15.12
CA PRO A 200 4.10 -1.01 15.33
C PRO A 200 5.15 -0.10 16.00
N LEU A 201 6.00 -0.67 16.87
CA LEU A 201 7.08 0.02 17.57
C LEU A 201 8.12 0.65 16.63
N LEU A 202 8.24 0.14 15.40
CA LEU A 202 9.15 0.67 14.39
C LEU A 202 8.79 2.10 13.98
N LEU A 203 7.49 2.43 13.99
CA LEU A 203 6.96 3.73 13.55
C LEU A 203 6.45 4.60 14.71
N ALA A 204 6.50 4.13 15.96
CA ALA A 204 5.90 4.84 17.10
C ALA A 204 6.32 6.32 17.19
N ASP A 205 7.61 6.61 17.04
CA ASP A 205 8.18 7.97 17.12
C ASP A 205 8.21 8.70 15.76
N LEU A 206 7.88 8.00 14.66
CA LEU A 206 7.97 8.51 13.29
C LEU A 206 6.59 8.76 12.67
N MET A 207 5.53 8.19 13.23
CA MET A 207 4.18 8.20 12.65
C MET A 207 3.67 9.63 12.45
N THR A 208 3.76 10.47 13.47
CA THR A 208 3.18 11.82 13.45
C THR A 208 3.88 12.75 12.47
N GLU A 209 5.22 12.75 12.44
CA GLU A 209 5.98 13.70 11.60
C GLU A 209 6.25 13.17 10.18
N HIS A 210 6.55 11.88 10.04
CA HIS A 210 7.02 11.32 8.77
C HIS A 210 5.97 10.54 7.99
N VAL A 211 4.85 10.16 8.60
CA VAL A 211 3.84 9.29 7.94
C VAL A 211 2.50 10.00 7.78
N LEU A 212 1.89 10.48 8.87
CA LEU A 212 0.52 11.04 8.85
C LEU A 212 0.31 12.17 7.83
N PRO A 213 1.19 13.18 7.68
CA PRO A 213 0.96 14.28 6.74
C PRO A 213 0.80 13.79 5.30
N PHE A 214 1.65 12.84 4.90
CA PHE A 214 1.60 12.22 3.57
C PHE A 214 0.41 11.28 3.44
N LEU A 215 0.12 10.50 4.50
CA LEU A 215 -1.01 9.59 4.51
C LEU A 215 -2.34 10.32 4.32
N TYR A 216 -2.53 11.47 4.97
CA TYR A 216 -3.71 12.31 4.81
C TYR A 216 -3.85 12.86 3.38
N LYS A 217 -2.73 13.32 2.79
CA LYS A 217 -2.71 13.80 1.41
C LYS A 217 -3.02 12.69 0.40
N LEU A 218 -2.35 11.54 0.53
CA LEU A 218 -2.47 10.42 -0.40
C LEU A 218 -3.85 9.73 -0.32
N ALA A 219 -4.48 9.73 0.85
CA ALA A 219 -5.85 9.22 1.03
C ALA A 219 -6.91 10.04 0.26
N LEU A 220 -6.62 11.31 -0.05
CA LEU A 220 -7.52 12.21 -0.76
C LEU A 220 -7.15 12.40 -2.24
N LEU A 221 -5.96 11.95 -2.65
CA LEU A 221 -5.45 12.16 -4.00
C LEU A 221 -6.28 11.40 -5.05
N LYS A 222 -6.64 12.11 -6.13
CA LYS A 222 -7.34 11.56 -7.30
C LYS A 222 -6.59 12.00 -8.56
N LEU A 223 -6.19 11.04 -9.39
CA LEU A 223 -5.48 11.26 -10.64
C LEU A 223 -6.28 10.61 -11.79
N PRO A 224 -7.37 11.26 -12.25
CA PRO A 224 -8.21 10.71 -13.30
C PRO A 224 -7.50 10.80 -14.65
N ARG A 225 -7.39 9.66 -15.33
CA ARG A 225 -6.91 9.52 -16.70
C ARG A 225 -7.97 8.86 -17.57
N VAL A 226 -8.02 9.23 -18.84
CA VAL A 226 -8.88 8.55 -19.82
C VAL A 226 -8.02 7.61 -20.64
N VAL A 227 -8.32 6.32 -20.56
CA VAL A 227 -7.70 5.25 -21.34
C VAL A 227 -8.61 4.96 -22.52
N ASP A 228 -8.10 5.18 -23.72
CA ASP A 228 -8.80 4.88 -24.97
C ASP A 228 -8.64 3.40 -25.30
N LEU A 229 -9.74 2.64 -25.23
CA LEU A 229 -9.82 1.22 -25.56
C LEU A 229 -10.41 1.04 -26.98
N GLY A 230 -9.97 1.87 -27.93
CA GLY A 230 -10.52 1.93 -29.29
C GLY A 230 -11.88 2.63 -29.34
N PRO A 231 -13.00 1.92 -29.61
CA PRO A 231 -14.35 2.53 -29.65
C PRO A 231 -14.87 2.94 -28.26
N PHE A 232 -14.23 2.51 -27.17
CA PHE A 232 -14.61 2.85 -25.80
C PHE A 232 -13.57 3.73 -25.12
N LYS A 233 -14.03 4.69 -24.30
CA LYS A 233 -13.16 5.49 -23.42
C LYS A 233 -13.45 5.10 -21.97
N GLN A 234 -12.44 4.63 -21.25
CA GLN A 234 -12.56 4.31 -19.83
C GLN A 234 -11.83 5.36 -18.99
N ARG A 235 -12.52 5.96 -18.02
CA ARG A 235 -11.85 6.82 -17.03
C ARG A 235 -11.28 5.93 -15.91
N VAL A 236 -9.96 5.91 -15.77
CA VAL A 236 -9.21 5.24 -14.72
C VAL A 236 -8.70 6.29 -13.74
N ASP A 237 -8.57 5.95 -12.47
CA ASP A 237 -7.96 6.82 -11.45
C ASP A 237 -6.65 6.18 -10.98
N ASP A 238 -5.52 6.71 -11.44
CA ASP A 238 -4.22 6.11 -11.20
C ASP A 238 -3.83 6.22 -9.70
N ALA A 239 -4.41 7.17 -8.95
CA ALA A 239 -4.19 7.30 -7.51
C ALA A 239 -5.06 6.36 -6.64
N LEU A 240 -5.93 5.55 -7.26
CA LEU A 240 -6.80 4.63 -6.54
C LEU A 240 -6.05 3.66 -5.60
N PRO A 241 -4.92 3.03 -6.00
CA PRO A 241 -4.15 2.17 -5.11
C PRO A 241 -3.66 2.89 -3.85
N LEU A 242 -3.25 4.17 -3.99
CA LEU A 242 -2.78 4.98 -2.87
C LEU A 242 -3.87 5.21 -1.83
N ARG A 243 -5.11 5.48 -2.28
CA ARG A 243 -6.25 5.63 -1.38
C ARG A 243 -6.57 4.33 -0.65
N LYS A 244 -6.59 3.19 -1.36
CA LYS A 244 -6.83 1.86 -0.76
C LYS A 244 -5.76 1.50 0.27
N ALA A 245 -4.48 1.72 -0.05
CA ALA A 245 -3.37 1.48 0.86
C ALA A 245 -3.44 2.42 2.08
N SER A 246 -3.77 3.69 1.87
CA SER A 246 -3.87 4.68 2.96
C SER A 246 -4.97 4.31 3.97
N LEU A 247 -6.16 3.93 3.49
CA LEU A 247 -7.24 3.45 4.36
C LEU A 247 -6.87 2.18 5.12
N SER A 248 -6.15 1.26 4.47
CA SER A 248 -5.65 0.04 5.13
C SER A 248 -4.67 0.36 6.26
N ILE A 249 -3.80 1.37 6.08
CA ILE A 249 -2.90 1.85 7.12
C ILE A 249 -3.69 2.50 8.26
N PHE A 250 -4.70 3.33 7.98
CA PHE A 250 -5.55 3.89 9.04
C PHE A 250 -6.26 2.81 9.84
N ALA A 251 -6.86 1.82 9.17
CA ALA A 251 -7.53 0.70 9.82
C ALA A 251 -6.56 -0.09 10.73
N ALA A 252 -5.39 -0.47 10.20
CA ALA A 252 -4.38 -1.20 10.96
C ALA A 252 -3.83 -0.37 12.13
N SER A 253 -3.63 0.93 11.93
CA SER A 253 -3.09 1.81 12.97
C SER A 253 -4.11 2.01 14.10
N LEU A 254 -5.41 2.13 13.78
CA LEU A 254 -6.48 2.25 14.79
C LEU A 254 -6.57 0.99 15.68
N GLU A 255 -6.21 -0.17 15.14
CA GLU A 255 -6.19 -1.44 15.87
C GLU A 255 -4.89 -1.64 16.67
N LYS A 256 -3.72 -1.37 16.07
CA LYS A 256 -2.41 -1.74 16.63
C LYS A 256 -1.70 -0.60 17.37
N CYS A 257 -1.89 0.65 16.97
CA CYS A 257 -1.22 1.82 17.54
C CYS A 257 -2.13 3.07 17.57
N PRO A 258 -3.28 3.01 18.26
CA PRO A 258 -4.27 4.09 18.23
C PRO A 258 -3.77 5.42 18.81
N SER A 259 -2.80 5.38 19.73
CA SER A 259 -2.17 6.58 20.31
C SER A 259 -1.41 7.42 19.30
N SER A 260 -1.03 6.84 18.16
CA SER A 260 -0.23 7.50 17.13
C SER A 260 -1.09 8.17 16.04
N ILE A 261 -2.43 8.09 16.12
CA ILE A 261 -3.35 8.69 15.13
C ILE A 261 -4.19 9.78 15.76
N ASP A 262 -4.30 10.91 15.05
CA ASP A 262 -5.32 11.91 15.30
C ASP A 262 -6.65 11.45 14.67
N ILE A 263 -7.53 10.88 15.50
CA ILE A 263 -8.86 10.39 15.10
C ILE A 263 -9.75 11.55 14.59
N PRO A 264 -9.84 12.72 15.25
CA PRO A 264 -10.50 13.90 14.69
C PRO A 264 -10.04 14.25 13.27
N ALA A 265 -8.73 14.28 13.00
CA ALA A 265 -8.19 14.59 11.67
C ALA A 265 -8.52 13.53 10.61
N LEU A 266 -8.82 12.29 11.02
CA LEU A 266 -9.25 11.20 10.12
C LEU A 266 -10.70 11.36 9.65
N MET A 267 -11.57 12.06 10.42
CA MET A 267 -13.01 12.12 10.12
C MET A 267 -13.35 12.73 8.75
N PRO A 268 -12.76 13.86 8.31
CA PRO A 268 -13.01 14.42 6.98
C PRO A 268 -12.56 13.50 5.84
N ILE A 269 -11.49 12.74 6.06
CA ILE A 269 -10.97 11.77 5.09
C ILE A 269 -11.95 10.62 4.96
N LEU A 270 -12.44 10.08 6.08
CA LEU A 270 -13.49 9.06 6.08
C LEU A 270 -14.75 9.53 5.37
N ALA A 271 -15.22 10.75 5.62
CA ALA A 271 -16.39 11.32 4.93
C ALA A 271 -16.17 11.37 3.40
N THR A 272 -14.96 11.75 2.98
CA THR A 272 -14.58 11.78 1.56
C THR A 272 -14.50 10.37 0.97
N SER A 273 -13.95 9.39 1.71
CA SER A 273 -13.86 7.99 1.29
C SER A 273 -15.22 7.30 1.19
N LEU A 274 -16.17 7.62 2.09
CA LEU A 274 -17.56 7.18 1.99
C LEU A 274 -18.24 7.73 0.73
N SER A 275 -17.82 8.91 0.28
CA SER A 275 -18.29 9.56 -0.94
C SER A 275 -17.52 9.15 -2.20
N ASP A 276 -16.55 8.22 -2.12
CA ASP A 276 -15.72 7.85 -3.26
C ASP A 276 -16.51 7.17 -4.38
N LYS A 277 -15.98 7.12 -5.60
CA LYS A 277 -16.65 6.44 -6.72
C LYS A 277 -16.36 4.95 -6.73
N ASP A 278 -15.23 4.54 -6.15
CA ASP A 278 -14.80 3.15 -6.09
C ASP A 278 -15.48 2.40 -4.94
N GLU A 279 -15.94 1.19 -5.24
CA GLU A 279 -16.65 0.32 -4.28
C GLU A 279 -15.76 -0.11 -3.12
N ASP A 280 -14.55 -0.56 -3.40
CA ASP A 280 -13.65 -1.06 -2.37
C ASP A 280 -13.26 0.04 -1.38
N VAL A 281 -13.05 1.27 -1.86
CA VAL A 281 -12.78 2.44 -1.01
C VAL A 281 -13.96 2.71 -0.05
N GLN A 282 -15.20 2.69 -0.56
CA GLN A 282 -16.38 2.87 0.28
C GLN A 282 -16.53 1.73 1.30
N LEU A 283 -16.38 0.47 0.89
CA LEU A 283 -16.46 -0.68 1.78
C LEU A 283 -15.37 -0.66 2.86
N HIS A 284 -14.16 -0.22 2.52
CA HIS A 284 -13.09 -0.03 3.50
C HIS A 284 -13.44 1.06 4.51
N ALA A 285 -13.99 2.19 4.04
CA ALA A 285 -14.48 3.25 4.91
C ALA A 285 -15.61 2.78 5.84
N HIS A 286 -16.58 1.98 5.34
CA HIS A 286 -17.61 1.37 6.17
C HIS A 286 -17.01 0.54 7.31
N ARG A 287 -16.00 -0.30 7.01
CA ARG A 287 -15.31 -1.12 8.02
C ARG A 287 -14.65 -0.26 9.10
N ILE A 288 -13.98 0.83 8.72
CA ILE A 288 -13.37 1.76 9.67
C ILE A 288 -14.44 2.42 10.54
N VAL A 289 -15.55 2.89 9.97
CA VAL A 289 -16.65 3.50 10.75
C VAL A 289 -17.25 2.51 11.73
N LEU A 290 -17.51 1.26 11.30
CA LEU A 290 -17.98 0.19 12.20
C LEU A 290 -17.02 -0.05 13.36
N PHE A 291 -15.71 -0.08 13.08
CA PHE A 291 -14.69 -0.21 14.09
C PHE A 291 -14.68 0.97 15.08
N LEU A 292 -14.81 2.20 14.58
CA LEU A 292 -14.90 3.41 15.41
C LEU A 292 -16.16 3.41 16.29
N CYS A 293 -17.31 2.98 15.79
CA CYS A 293 -18.54 2.84 16.58
C CYS A 293 -18.33 1.92 17.79
N SER A 294 -17.57 0.82 17.60
CA SER A 294 -17.31 -0.16 18.65
C SER A 294 -16.22 0.28 19.64
N LYS A 295 -15.12 0.88 19.15
CA LYS A 295 -13.92 1.13 19.96
C LYS A 295 -13.74 2.59 20.40
N TYR A 296 -14.18 3.55 19.58
CA TYR A 296 -13.98 4.99 19.79
C TYR A 296 -15.27 5.80 19.58
N PRO A 297 -16.40 5.46 20.23
CA PRO A 297 -17.70 6.08 19.97
C PRO A 297 -17.73 7.59 20.21
N LYS A 298 -16.94 8.09 21.16
CA LYS A 298 -16.89 9.52 21.52
C LYS A 298 -16.47 10.43 20.36
N CYS A 299 -15.60 9.94 19.47
CA CYS A 299 -15.11 10.70 18.32
C CYS A 299 -16.20 10.92 17.26
N LEU A 300 -17.23 10.06 17.24
CA LEU A 300 -18.33 10.15 16.29
C LEU A 300 -19.37 11.19 16.70
N VAL A 301 -19.45 11.54 17.99
CA VAL A 301 -20.41 12.54 18.51
C VAL A 301 -19.92 13.98 18.31
N LEU A 302 -18.71 14.16 17.76
CA LEU A 302 -18.17 15.48 17.45
C LEU A 302 -19.08 16.22 16.43
N PRO A 303 -19.26 17.54 16.60
CA PRO A 303 -20.11 18.33 15.70
C PRO A 303 -19.72 18.17 14.23
N GLY A 304 -20.72 17.93 13.37
CA GLY A 304 -20.54 17.82 11.92
C GLY A 304 -20.01 16.47 11.40
N VAL A 305 -19.47 15.58 12.26
CA VAL A 305 -18.91 14.29 11.82
C VAL A 305 -20.00 13.38 11.28
N VAL A 306 -21.01 13.03 12.08
CA VAL A 306 -22.10 12.16 11.63
C VAL A 306 -22.88 12.77 10.46
N GLU A 307 -23.06 14.09 10.48
CA GLU A 307 -23.74 14.82 9.40
C GLU A 307 -23.04 14.58 8.06
N SER A 308 -21.71 14.66 8.04
CA SER A 308 -20.90 14.42 6.84
C SER A 308 -21.00 12.98 6.30
N PHE A 309 -21.41 12.01 7.12
CA PHE A 309 -21.58 10.61 6.69
C PHE A 309 -22.99 10.34 6.13
N CYS A 310 -23.99 11.14 6.49
CA CYS A 310 -25.38 10.90 6.10
C CYS A 310 -25.56 10.91 4.58
N ASP A 311 -25.07 11.95 3.90
CA ASP A 311 -25.23 12.11 2.44
C ASP A 311 -24.60 10.97 1.63
N PRO A 312 -23.32 10.57 1.86
CA PRO A 312 -22.74 9.44 1.15
C PRO A 312 -23.46 8.10 1.40
N LEU A 313 -23.88 7.83 2.65
CA LEU A 313 -24.61 6.61 2.98
C LEU A 313 -26.00 6.58 2.32
N GLU A 314 -26.73 7.69 2.39
CA GLU A 314 -28.05 7.84 1.77
C GLU A 314 -28.00 7.68 0.25
N LYS A 315 -27.04 8.37 -0.38
CA LYS A 315 -26.78 8.24 -1.81
C LYS A 315 -26.43 6.81 -2.20
N ARG A 316 -25.73 6.05 -1.36
CA ARG A 316 -25.39 4.65 -1.63
C ARG A 316 -26.61 3.74 -1.56
N MET A 317 -27.41 3.86 -0.51
CA MET A 317 -28.59 3.02 -0.30
C MET A 317 -29.66 3.23 -1.38
N THR A 318 -29.81 4.47 -1.86
CA THR A 318 -30.87 4.86 -2.81
C THR A 318 -30.54 4.63 -4.27
N ILE A 319 -29.43 3.94 -4.59
CA ILE A 319 -29.08 3.61 -5.98
C ILE A 319 -30.06 2.58 -6.52
N THR A 320 -30.98 3.09 -7.32
CA THR A 320 -32.03 2.34 -8.03
C THR A 320 -31.84 2.41 -9.54
N SER A 321 -31.06 3.38 -10.04
CA SER A 321 -30.92 3.67 -11.47
C SER A 321 -30.14 2.62 -12.28
N LYS A 322 -29.42 1.70 -11.62
CA LYS A 322 -28.61 0.66 -12.29
C LYS A 322 -29.22 -0.74 -12.25
N GLU A 323 -30.21 -0.98 -11.39
CA GLU A 323 -30.72 -2.34 -11.10
C GLU A 323 -31.33 -3.03 -12.32
N LYS A 324 -31.96 -2.27 -13.23
CA LYS A 324 -32.66 -2.84 -14.40
C LYS A 324 -31.74 -3.41 -15.49
N ASN A 325 -30.46 -3.02 -15.50
CA ASN A 325 -29.51 -3.39 -16.55
C ASN A 325 -28.37 -4.29 -16.03
N MET A 326 -28.44 -4.71 -14.76
CA MET A 326 -27.39 -5.48 -14.10
C MET A 326 -27.65 -6.99 -14.19
N THR A 327 -26.58 -7.75 -14.36
CA THR A 327 -26.61 -9.21 -14.25
C THR A 327 -26.87 -9.62 -12.80
N GLY A 328 -27.30 -10.88 -12.57
CA GLY A 328 -27.58 -11.39 -11.22
C GLY A 328 -26.41 -11.23 -10.25
N THR A 329 -25.19 -11.50 -10.70
CA THR A 329 -23.97 -11.34 -9.89
C THR A 329 -23.68 -9.88 -9.53
N GLU A 330 -23.94 -8.95 -10.44
CA GLU A 330 -23.76 -7.52 -10.17
C GLU A 330 -24.80 -7.01 -9.17
N LEU A 331 -26.03 -7.51 -9.25
CA LEU A 331 -27.11 -7.18 -8.33
C LEU A 331 -26.81 -7.71 -6.90
N GLU A 332 -26.28 -8.92 -6.78
CA GLU A 332 -25.82 -9.48 -5.51
C GLU A 332 -24.73 -8.63 -4.86
N ARG A 333 -23.73 -8.20 -5.64
CA ARG A 333 -22.67 -7.29 -5.16
C ARG A 333 -23.23 -5.95 -4.69
N LEU A 334 -24.14 -5.36 -5.46
CA LEU A 334 -24.81 -4.12 -5.07
C LEU A 334 -25.60 -4.30 -3.76
N ASN A 335 -26.30 -5.43 -3.60
CA ASN A 335 -27.04 -5.72 -2.37
C ASN A 335 -26.11 -5.88 -1.16
N GLU A 336 -24.98 -6.58 -1.29
CA GLU A 336 -23.97 -6.67 -0.21
C GLU A 336 -23.38 -5.30 0.15
N TRP A 337 -23.17 -4.45 -0.86
CA TRP A 337 -22.72 -3.08 -0.64
C TRP A 337 -23.77 -2.24 0.10
N ILE A 338 -25.05 -2.34 -0.26
CA ILE A 338 -26.16 -1.69 0.45
C ILE A 338 -26.25 -2.21 1.89
N LYS A 339 -26.17 -3.53 2.10
CA LYS A 339 -26.15 -4.12 3.45
C LYS A 339 -25.00 -3.57 4.30
N SER A 340 -23.81 -3.41 3.72
CA SER A 340 -22.66 -2.80 4.41
C SER A 340 -22.96 -1.38 4.88
N ALA A 341 -23.59 -0.55 4.03
CA ALA A 341 -24.01 0.80 4.40
C ALA A 341 -25.10 0.79 5.50
N LEU A 342 -26.06 -0.15 5.44
CA LEU A 342 -27.11 -0.30 6.46
C LEU A 342 -26.52 -0.71 7.80
N ARG A 343 -25.54 -1.62 7.82
CA ARG A 343 -24.79 -2.00 9.04
C ARG A 343 -24.12 -0.78 9.69
N VAL A 344 -23.53 0.11 8.89
CA VAL A 344 -22.95 1.36 9.40
C VAL A 344 -24.01 2.24 10.04
N MET A 345 -25.15 2.46 9.38
CA MET A 345 -26.26 3.25 9.92
C MET A 345 -26.79 2.68 11.24
N ILE A 346 -27.03 1.36 11.32
CA ILE A 346 -27.49 0.69 12.54
C ILE A 346 -26.46 0.87 13.66
N SER A 347 -25.18 0.67 13.36
CA SER A 347 -24.10 0.79 14.35
C SER A 347 -23.93 2.23 14.85
N LEU A 348 -24.05 3.23 13.97
CA LEU A 348 -24.05 4.64 14.35
C LEU A 348 -25.24 4.98 15.26
N ASN A 349 -26.42 4.42 14.98
CA ASN A 349 -27.62 4.63 15.80
C ASN A 349 -27.49 4.04 17.22
N LYS A 350 -26.67 3.00 17.40
CA LYS A 350 -26.36 2.41 18.72
C LYS A 350 -25.42 3.29 19.56
N VAL A 351 -24.73 4.26 18.96
CA VAL A 351 -23.81 5.16 19.69
C VAL A 351 -24.62 6.25 20.42
N GLU A 352 -24.42 6.35 21.72
CA GLU A 352 -25.05 7.39 22.56
C GLU A 352 -24.70 8.79 22.07
N GLY A 353 -25.70 9.66 21.96
CA GLY A 353 -25.53 11.04 21.48
C GLY A 353 -25.60 11.20 19.96
N VAL A 354 -25.48 10.14 19.15
CA VAL A 354 -25.60 10.30 17.68
C VAL A 354 -27.00 10.72 17.24
N ARG A 355 -28.05 10.22 17.92
CA ARG A 355 -29.45 10.63 17.64
C ARG A 355 -29.76 12.09 17.95
N SER A 356 -28.92 12.81 18.70
CA SER A 356 -29.13 14.25 18.91
C SER A 356 -28.88 15.05 17.63
N CYS A 357 -28.14 14.49 16.67
CA CYS A 357 -28.00 15.05 15.34
C CYS A 357 -29.32 14.92 14.57
N LYS A 358 -29.99 16.06 14.31
CA LYS A 358 -31.27 16.11 13.61
C LYS A 358 -31.19 15.54 12.18
N ARG A 359 -30.08 15.76 11.47
CA ARG A 359 -29.88 15.25 10.12
C ARG A 359 -29.80 13.72 10.11
N PHE A 360 -29.05 13.13 11.05
CA PHE A 360 -28.93 11.69 11.19
C PHE A 360 -30.24 11.04 11.62
N ALA A 361 -30.96 11.61 12.59
CA ALA A 361 -32.26 11.09 13.02
C ALA A 361 -33.25 11.02 11.84
N LYS A 362 -33.38 12.11 11.06
CA LYS A 362 -34.21 12.15 9.85
C LYS A 362 -33.79 11.12 8.80
N PHE A 363 -32.48 11.02 8.54
CA PHE A 363 -31.92 10.02 7.63
C PHE A 363 -32.30 8.60 8.05
N HIS A 364 -32.02 8.24 9.31
CA HIS A 364 -32.32 6.92 9.86
C HIS A 364 -33.82 6.58 9.72
N ASP A 365 -34.70 7.50 10.10
CA ASP A 365 -36.14 7.25 10.09
C ASP A 365 -36.69 7.14 8.66
N THR A 366 -36.13 7.91 7.72
CA THR A 366 -36.47 7.82 6.29
C THR A 366 -36.10 6.44 5.73
N ILE A 367 -34.87 5.97 5.97
CA ILE A 367 -34.41 4.66 5.49
C ILE A 367 -35.18 3.52 6.16
N LYS A 368 -35.45 3.60 7.47
CA LYS A 368 -36.23 2.58 8.20
C LYS A 368 -37.67 2.45 7.72
N SER A 369 -38.27 3.57 7.29
CA SER A 369 -39.63 3.58 6.72
C SER A 369 -39.72 3.02 5.29
N HIS A 370 -38.59 2.91 4.59
CA HIS A 370 -38.54 2.52 3.20
C HIS A 370 -38.70 1.00 3.04
N THR A 371 -39.79 0.56 2.41
CA THR A 371 -40.18 -0.86 2.27
C THR A 371 -39.10 -1.75 1.67
N LYS A 372 -38.33 -1.23 0.69
CA LYS A 372 -37.19 -1.94 0.06
C LYS A 372 -36.15 -2.46 1.06
N PHE A 373 -35.90 -1.74 2.15
CA PHE A 373 -34.84 -2.09 3.09
C PHE A 373 -35.34 -2.86 4.31
N GLN A 374 -36.66 -3.04 4.49
CA GLN A 374 -37.21 -3.67 5.70
C GLN A 374 -36.75 -5.13 5.88
N SER A 375 -36.70 -5.92 4.81
CA SER A 375 -36.21 -7.30 4.87
C SER A 375 -34.72 -7.37 5.19
N MET A 376 -33.91 -6.46 4.62
CA MET A 376 -32.47 -6.38 4.89
C MET A 376 -32.20 -5.87 6.31
N LEU A 377 -32.95 -4.87 6.78
CA LEU A 377 -32.83 -4.34 8.14
C LEU A 377 -33.18 -5.40 9.17
N GLY A 378 -34.27 -6.16 8.97
CA GLY A 378 -34.65 -7.26 9.87
C GLY A 378 -33.54 -8.31 9.99
N ALA A 379 -32.98 -8.76 8.86
CA ALA A 379 -31.88 -9.73 8.88
C ALA A 379 -30.61 -9.18 9.56
N LEU A 380 -30.29 -7.91 9.37
CA LEU A 380 -29.11 -7.28 9.98
C LEU A 380 -29.27 -6.95 11.47
N GLU A 381 -30.51 -6.70 11.92
CA GLU A 381 -30.83 -6.51 13.33
C GLU A 381 -30.81 -7.84 14.11
N GLU A 382 -30.94 -8.99 13.44
CA GLU A 382 -30.83 -10.35 14.04
C GLU A 382 -29.38 -10.88 14.11
N GLU A 383 -28.46 -10.38 13.26
CA GLU A 383 -27.04 -10.80 13.22
C GLU A 383 -26.19 -10.28 14.42
N HIS A 384 -26.73 -9.40 15.27
CA HIS A 384 -26.02 -8.68 16.33
C HIS A 384 -26.87 -8.49 17.57
#